data_AF-A0A254QGK2-F1
#
_entry.id   AF-A0A254QGK2-F1
#
_cell.length_a   1.000
_cell.length_b   1.000
_cell.length_c   1.000
_cell.angle_alpha   90.00
_cell.angle_beta   90.00
_cell.angle_gamma   90.00
#
_symmetry.space_group_name_H-M   'P 1'
#
loop_
_entity.id
_entity.type
_entity.pdbx_description
1 polymer ?
#
loop_
_entity_poly.entity_id
_entity_poly.type
_entity_poly.pdbx_seq_one_letter_code
_entity_poly.pdbx_strand_id
1 'polypeptide(L)'
;MRPTSLRNRRNAFTLVELLIVIIIIAVLAAIAIPKFSNSTTRSKESALRSNLKLVRNAIELYRADTGVFPSALADLAATTAPANGLDSGAVSTAINSSDWRGPYLQAVPKDFNGSTDFTYGTTVAAGVGKVTAAAPYASW
;
A
#
# COMPACT_ATOMS: atom_id res chain seq x y z
N MET A 1 -65.77 -11.43 45.33
CA MET A 1 -65.08 -10.82 44.17
C MET A 1 -64.28 -11.90 43.45
N ARG A 2 -64.56 -12.18 42.17
CA ARG A 2 -63.83 -13.18 41.36
C ARG A 2 -62.74 -12.45 40.55
N PRO A 3 -61.46 -12.85 40.64
CA PRO A 3 -60.41 -12.23 39.84
C PRO A 3 -60.47 -12.74 38.39
N THR A 4 -60.64 -11.83 37.43
CA THR A 4 -60.55 -12.11 36.00
C THR A 4 -59.07 -12.21 35.59
N SER A 5 -58.59 -13.44 35.42
CA SER A 5 -57.23 -13.71 34.94
C SER A 5 -57.11 -13.29 33.47
N LEU A 6 -56.38 -12.21 33.21
CA LEU A 6 -56.03 -11.76 31.87
C LEU A 6 -55.05 -12.77 31.27
N ARG A 7 -55.55 -13.60 30.35
CA ARG A 7 -54.73 -14.58 29.62
C ARG A 7 -53.73 -13.84 28.73
N ASN A 8 -52.50 -13.72 29.20
CA ASN A 8 -51.39 -13.20 28.41
C ASN A 8 -51.15 -14.14 27.21
N ARG A 9 -51.54 -13.72 26.00
CA ARG A 9 -51.29 -14.47 24.78
C ARG A 9 -49.80 -14.36 24.47
N ARG A 10 -49.04 -15.39 24.86
CA ARG A 10 -47.65 -15.54 24.42
C ARG A 10 -47.69 -15.83 22.92
N ASN A 11 -47.32 -14.84 22.12
CA ASN A 11 -47.13 -15.02 20.69
C ASN A 11 -45.94 -15.96 20.50
N ALA A 12 -46.20 -17.19 20.06
CA ALA A 12 -45.16 -18.13 19.70
C ALA A 12 -44.71 -17.82 18.27
N PHE A 13 -43.40 -17.64 18.09
CA PHE A 13 -42.80 -17.47 16.77
C PHE A 13 -43.10 -18.70 15.90
N THR A 14 -43.51 -18.45 14.65
CA THR A 14 -43.71 -19.55 13.70
C THR A 14 -42.37 -19.96 13.10
N LEU A 15 -42.19 -21.26 12.83
CA LEU A 15 -40.97 -21.75 12.15
C LEU A 15 -40.77 -21.10 10.78
N VAL A 16 -41.87 -20.76 10.10
CA VAL A 16 -41.87 -20.11 8.79
C VAL A 16 -41.29 -18.69 8.88
N GLU A 17 -41.59 -17.97 9.95
CA GLU A 17 -41.10 -16.61 10.18
C GLU A 17 -39.59 -16.58 10.37
N LEU A 18 -39.03 -17.56 11.09
CA LEU A 18 -37.59 -17.70 11.24
C LEU A 18 -36.92 -18.19 9.94
N LEU A 19 -37.59 -19.06 9.17
CA LEU A 19 -37.09 -19.57 7.89
C LEU A 19 -36.90 -18.46 6.85
N ILE A 20 -37.86 -17.54 6.74
CA ILE A 20 -37.75 -16.42 5.80
C ILE A 20 -36.59 -15.49 6.20
N VAL A 21 -36.38 -15.26 7.50
CA VAL A 21 -35.30 -14.39 8.00
C VAL A 21 -33.92 -14.94 7.66
N ILE A 22 -33.67 -16.24 7.87
CA ILE A 22 -32.36 -16.83 7.54
C ILE A 22 -32.10 -16.84 6.03
N ILE A 23 -33.15 -16.98 5.21
CA ILE A 23 -33.04 -16.90 3.74
C ILE A 23 -32.62 -15.49 3.32
N ILE A 24 -33.25 -14.45 3.89
CA ILE A 24 -32.89 -13.06 3.58
C ILE A 24 -31.45 -12.76 4.01
N ILE A 25 -31.04 -13.19 5.21
CA ILE A 25 -29.65 -13.00 5.69
C ILE A 25 -28.65 -13.74 4.79
N ALA A 26 -28.96 -14.95 4.34
CA ALA A 26 -28.10 -15.72 3.43
C ALA A 26 -27.89 -15.02 2.07
N VAL A 27 -28.97 -14.46 1.50
CA VAL A 27 -28.90 -13.70 0.23
C VAL A 27 -28.08 -12.41 0.41
N LEU A 28 -28.32 -11.67 1.49
CA LEU A 28 -27.56 -10.44 1.78
C LEU A 28 -26.07 -10.73 2.01
N ALA A 29 -25.74 -11.78 2.75
CA ALA A 29 -24.36 -12.20 3.01
C ALA A 29 -23.64 -12.61 1.71
N ALA A 30 -24.31 -13.35 0.83
CA ALA A 30 -23.75 -13.78 -0.45
C ALA A 30 -23.35 -12.61 -1.37
N ILE A 31 -24.07 -11.48 -1.31
CA ILE A 31 -23.77 -10.27 -2.10
C ILE A 31 -22.74 -9.37 -1.40
N ALA A 32 -22.80 -9.25 -0.07
CA ALA A 32 -21.98 -8.33 0.69
C ALA A 32 -20.51 -8.78 0.82
N ILE A 33 -20.27 -10.06 1.08
CA ILE A 33 -18.92 -10.63 1.28
C ILE A 33 -17.99 -10.40 0.06
N PRO A 34 -18.38 -10.71 -1.20
CA PRO A 34 -17.47 -10.53 -2.33
C PRO A 34 -17.16 -9.05 -2.62
N LYS A 35 -18.05 -8.10 -2.27
CA LYS A 35 -17.80 -6.67 -2.52
C LYS A 35 -16.73 -6.08 -1.61
N PHE A 36 -16.60 -6.56 -0.37
CA PHE A 36 -15.64 -5.98 0.59
C PHE A 36 -14.18 -6.38 0.29
N SER A 37 -13.96 -7.58 -0.26
CA SER A 37 -12.62 -8.07 -0.64
C SER A 37 -11.98 -7.21 -1.74
N ASN A 38 -12.75 -6.82 -2.77
CA ASN A 38 -12.20 -6.12 -3.94
C ASN A 38 -11.93 -4.62 -3.71
N SER A 39 -12.71 -3.95 -2.86
CA SER A 39 -12.53 -2.50 -2.60
C SER A 39 -11.24 -2.22 -1.83
N THR A 40 -10.92 -3.09 -0.88
CA THR A 40 -9.71 -3.03 -0.06
C THR A 40 -8.46 -3.21 -0.91
N THR A 41 -8.45 -4.19 -1.83
CA THR A 41 -7.32 -4.42 -2.75
C THR A 41 -7.08 -3.25 -3.70
N ARG A 42 -8.15 -2.66 -4.28
CA ARG A 42 -8.02 -1.49 -5.17
C ARG A 42 -7.46 -0.26 -4.47
N SER A 43 -7.87 -0.03 -3.22
CA SER A 43 -7.37 1.10 -2.42
C SER A 43 -5.87 0.95 -2.14
N LYS A 44 -5.41 -0.28 -1.86
CA LYS A 44 -3.98 -0.59 -1.67
C LYS A 44 -3.16 -0.36 -2.94
N GLU A 45 -3.66 -0.84 -4.07
CA GLU A 45 -3.00 -0.65 -5.36
C GLU A 45 -2.89 0.84 -5.73
N SER A 46 -3.92 1.63 -5.43
CA SER A 46 -3.89 3.09 -5.62
C SER A 46 -2.82 3.76 -4.77
N ALA A 47 -2.74 3.42 -3.48
CA ALA A 47 -1.72 3.93 -2.57
C ALA A 47 -0.30 3.54 -3.03
N LEU A 48 -0.10 2.28 -3.44
CA LEU A 48 1.17 1.79 -3.97
C LEU A 48 1.62 2.58 -5.20
N ARG A 49 0.71 2.79 -6.17
CA ARG A 49 0.99 3.57 -7.37
C ARG A 49 1.36 5.02 -7.03
N SER A 50 0.72 5.61 -6.02
CA SER A 50 1.06 6.96 -5.53
C SER A 50 2.47 6.99 -4.93
N ASN A 51 2.79 6.04 -4.06
CA ASN A 51 4.10 5.95 -3.41
C ASN A 51 5.23 5.72 -4.44
N LEU A 52 5.01 4.84 -5.43
CA LEU A 52 5.97 4.63 -6.53
C LEU A 52 6.26 5.92 -7.30
N LYS A 53 5.23 6.74 -7.56
CA LYS A 53 5.41 8.03 -8.23
C LYS A 53 6.21 9.01 -7.37
N LEU A 54 5.93 9.07 -6.07
CA LEU A 54 6.68 9.91 -5.13
C LEU A 54 8.17 9.55 -5.13
N VAL A 55 8.50 8.27 -5.00
CA VAL A 55 9.90 7.80 -4.97
C VAL A 55 10.58 8.05 -6.32
N ARG A 56 9.92 7.77 -7.45
CA ARG A 56 10.49 8.04 -8.78
C ARG A 56 10.78 9.51 -9.00
N ASN A 57 9.86 10.39 -8.61
CA ASN A 57 10.10 11.83 -8.72
C ASN A 57 11.28 12.27 -7.85
N ALA A 58 11.41 11.73 -6.64
CA ALA A 58 12.55 12.03 -5.77
C ALA A 58 13.89 11.55 -6.37
N ILE A 59 13.92 10.39 -7.03
CA ILE A 59 15.11 9.89 -7.74
C ILE A 59 15.48 10.80 -8.90
N GLU A 60 14.51 11.25 -9.70
CA GLU A 60 14.80 12.15 -10.81
C GLU A 60 15.28 13.52 -10.31
N LEU A 61 14.74 14.05 -9.20
CA LEU A 61 15.25 15.27 -8.57
C LEU A 61 16.69 15.08 -8.06
N TYR A 62 16.95 13.99 -7.35
CA TYR A 62 18.30 13.64 -6.88
C TYR A 62 19.30 13.61 -8.04
N ARG A 63 18.92 12.98 -9.15
CA ARG A 63 19.75 12.87 -10.35
C ARG A 63 19.90 14.20 -11.09
N ALA A 64 18.87 15.04 -11.10
CA ALA A 64 18.93 16.36 -11.70
C ALA A 64 19.93 17.26 -10.96
N ASP A 65 19.98 17.14 -9.63
CA ASP A 65 20.87 17.93 -8.78
C ASP A 65 22.30 17.37 -8.76
N THR A 66 22.47 16.06 -8.59
CA THR A 66 23.80 15.43 -8.39
C THR A 66 24.42 14.81 -9.64
N GLY A 67 23.66 14.69 -10.73
CA GLY A 67 24.08 14.05 -11.98
C GLY A 67 24.09 12.52 -11.96
N VAL A 68 23.86 11.89 -10.81
CA VAL A 68 23.92 10.43 -10.60
C VAL A 68 22.65 9.93 -9.91
N PHE A 69 22.36 8.64 -10.02
CA PHE A 69 21.28 8.01 -9.27
C PHE A 69 21.71 7.81 -7.80
N PRO A 70 20.76 7.80 -6.84
CA PRO A 70 21.08 7.43 -5.47
C PRO A 70 21.62 6.00 -5.39
N SER A 71 22.48 5.71 -4.43
CA SER A 71 23.04 4.36 -4.24
C SER A 71 22.07 3.44 -3.50
N ALA A 72 21.24 4.04 -2.64
CA ALA A 72 20.14 3.39 -1.94
C ALA A 72 18.94 4.34 -1.83
N LEU A 73 17.73 3.79 -1.64
CA LEU A 73 16.54 4.63 -1.40
C LEU A 73 16.67 5.52 -0.15
N ALA A 74 17.46 5.09 0.84
CA ALA A 74 17.74 5.87 2.04
C ALA A 74 18.42 7.21 1.74
N ASP A 75 19.18 7.31 0.65
CA ASP A 75 19.87 8.54 0.21
C ASP A 75 18.88 9.66 -0.14
N LEU A 76 17.65 9.30 -0.52
CA LEU A 76 16.58 10.26 -0.81
C LEU A 76 16.05 10.95 0.45
N ALA A 77 16.17 10.32 1.61
CA ALA A 77 15.74 10.86 2.90
C ALA A 77 16.93 11.26 3.81
N ALA A 78 18.15 11.23 3.26
CA ALA A 78 19.35 11.58 4.01
C ALA A 78 19.33 13.06 4.44
N THR A 79 19.75 13.33 5.66
CA THR A 79 19.87 14.71 6.20
C THR A 79 21.20 15.36 5.85
N THR A 80 22.13 14.59 5.31
CA THR A 80 23.44 15.03 4.83
C THR A 80 23.66 14.52 3.42
N ALA A 81 24.39 15.28 2.61
CA ALA A 81 24.72 14.87 1.24
C ALA A 81 25.42 13.49 1.23
N PRO A 82 24.91 12.51 0.47
CA PRO A 82 25.59 11.25 0.27
C PRO A 82 26.94 11.45 -0.44
N ALA A 83 27.95 10.67 -0.06
CA ALA A 83 29.29 10.79 -0.65
C ALA A 83 29.34 10.32 -2.10
N ASN A 84 28.54 9.31 -2.45
CA ASN A 84 28.53 8.68 -3.76
C ASN A 84 27.10 8.39 -4.23
N GLY A 85 26.92 8.35 -5.54
CA GLY A 85 25.76 7.78 -6.21
C GLY A 85 26.20 6.76 -7.27
N LEU A 86 25.26 6.34 -8.10
CA LEU A 86 25.47 5.40 -9.20
C LEU A 86 25.24 6.09 -10.53
N ASP A 87 26.17 5.99 -11.47
CA ASP A 87 25.91 6.41 -12.85
C ASP A 87 24.98 5.41 -13.58
N SER A 88 24.65 5.69 -14.85
CA SER A 88 23.83 4.78 -15.67
C SER A 88 24.46 3.39 -15.88
N GLY A 89 25.77 3.27 -15.65
CA GLY A 89 26.55 2.03 -15.72
C GLY A 89 26.65 1.28 -14.39
N ALA A 90 25.91 1.71 -13.35
CA ALA A 90 25.98 1.17 -11.98
C ALA A 90 27.35 1.35 -11.32
N VAL A 91 28.12 2.35 -11.75
CA VAL A 91 29.44 2.65 -11.19
C VAL A 91 29.30 3.70 -10.09
N SER A 92 29.89 3.40 -8.94
CA SER A 92 29.97 4.32 -7.81
C SER A 92 30.74 5.58 -8.22
N THR A 93 30.06 6.72 -8.20
CA THR A 93 30.57 8.01 -8.64
C THR A 93 30.40 9.02 -7.52
N ALA A 94 31.46 9.77 -7.22
CA ALA A 94 31.43 10.77 -6.16
C ALA A 94 30.45 11.90 -6.47
N ILE A 95 29.76 12.38 -5.44
CA ILE A 95 28.84 13.51 -5.53
C ILE A 95 29.53 14.72 -4.92
N ASN A 96 29.46 15.87 -5.59
CA ASN A 96 29.85 17.12 -4.95
C ASN A 96 28.76 17.52 -3.97
N SER A 97 29.13 17.68 -2.70
CA SER A 97 28.18 18.05 -1.64
C SER A 97 27.51 19.41 -1.86
N SER A 98 28.10 20.29 -2.67
CA SER A 98 27.53 21.57 -3.09
C SER A 98 26.34 21.44 -4.03
N ASP A 99 26.29 20.35 -4.81
CA ASP A 99 25.28 20.15 -5.85
C ASP A 99 24.02 19.51 -5.26
N TRP A 100 24.14 18.85 -4.10
CA TRP A 100 23.03 18.25 -3.37
C TRP A 100 22.17 19.29 -2.65
N ARG A 101 20.85 19.27 -2.90
CA ARG A 101 19.94 20.32 -2.42
C ARG A 101 18.99 19.92 -1.29
N GLY A 102 19.18 18.73 -0.71
CA GLY A 102 18.47 18.34 0.50
C GLY A 102 17.77 16.98 0.41
N PRO A 103 17.12 16.55 1.51
CA PRO A 103 16.30 15.36 1.48
C PRO A 103 15.16 15.55 0.47
N TYR A 104 15.13 14.68 -0.53
CA TYR A 104 14.09 14.63 -1.56
C TYR A 104 12.81 13.93 -1.06
N LEU A 105 12.90 13.22 0.08
CA LEU A 105 11.80 12.60 0.79
C LEU A 105 11.94 12.84 2.30
N GLN A 106 10.82 13.00 3.01
CA GLN A 106 10.83 13.06 4.48
C GLN A 106 11.09 11.70 5.13
N ALA A 107 10.62 10.64 4.49
CA ALA A 107 10.90 9.25 4.83
C ALA A 107 10.66 8.40 3.58
N VAL A 108 11.43 7.32 3.42
CA VAL A 108 11.18 6.35 2.36
C VAL A 108 9.85 5.65 2.65
N PRO A 109 8.81 5.79 1.78
CA PRO A 109 7.55 5.11 2.01
C PRO A 109 7.75 3.60 2.00
N LYS A 110 7.12 2.90 2.93
CA LYS A 110 7.09 1.43 2.94
C LYS A 110 5.96 0.91 2.05
N ASP A 111 6.13 -0.30 1.53
CA ASP A 111 5.03 -1.04 0.89
C ASP A 111 3.98 -1.46 1.94
N PHE A 112 2.77 -1.72 1.46
CA PHE A 112 1.55 -2.01 2.20
C PHE A 112 1.69 -3.20 3.19
N ASN A 113 2.59 -4.16 2.95
CA ASN A 113 2.78 -5.30 3.85
C ASN A 113 3.76 -5.02 5.01
N GLY A 114 4.31 -3.80 5.11
CA GLY A 114 5.25 -3.45 6.17
C GLY A 114 6.57 -4.23 6.18
N SER A 115 6.79 -5.13 5.21
CA SER A 115 7.88 -6.12 5.26
C SER A 115 8.62 -6.35 3.93
N THR A 116 8.19 -5.79 2.80
CA THR A 116 8.97 -5.81 1.56
C THR A 116 9.19 -4.37 1.13
N ASP A 117 10.42 -3.87 1.30
CA ASP A 117 10.79 -2.57 0.77
C ASP A 117 10.60 -2.56 -0.75
N PHE A 118 10.40 -1.37 -1.33
CA PHE A 118 10.46 -1.21 -2.78
C PHE A 118 11.78 -1.77 -3.30
N THR A 119 11.73 -2.54 -4.38
CA THR A 119 12.94 -3.03 -5.03
C THR A 119 13.56 -1.87 -5.80
N TYR A 120 14.81 -1.55 -5.47
CA TYR A 120 15.59 -0.51 -6.12
C TYR A 120 16.69 -1.12 -6.99
N GLY A 121 16.73 -0.75 -8.26
CA GLY A 121 17.73 -1.18 -9.21
C GLY A 121 19.04 -0.42 -9.01
N THR A 122 20.08 -1.13 -8.58
CA THR A 122 21.44 -0.61 -8.43
C THR A 122 22.42 -1.20 -9.45
N THR A 123 21.98 -2.14 -10.29
CA THR A 123 22.80 -2.78 -11.32
C THR A 123 22.29 -2.44 -12.71
N VAL A 124 23.16 -2.51 -13.71
CA VAL A 124 22.78 -2.32 -15.12
C VAL A 124 21.66 -3.28 -15.53
N ALA A 125 21.75 -4.54 -15.09
CA ALA A 125 20.76 -5.57 -15.40
C ALA A 125 19.37 -5.28 -14.80
N ALA A 126 19.32 -4.71 -13.59
CA ALA A 126 18.06 -4.31 -12.96
C ALA A 126 17.55 -2.94 -13.46
N GLY A 127 18.41 -2.18 -14.15
CA GLY A 127 18.20 -0.78 -14.52
C GLY A 127 18.45 0.15 -13.33
N VAL A 128 19.57 0.87 -13.36
CA VAL A 128 19.95 1.80 -12.29
C VAL A 128 18.86 2.86 -12.11
N GLY A 129 18.51 3.16 -10.85
CA GLY A 129 17.48 4.16 -10.56
C GLY A 129 16.04 3.63 -10.65
N LYS A 130 15.82 2.42 -11.16
CA LYS A 130 14.45 1.88 -11.31
C LYS A 130 13.90 1.44 -9.97
N VAL A 131 12.69 1.89 -9.67
CA VAL A 131 11.93 1.44 -8.50
C VAL A 131 10.73 0.61 -8.96
N THR A 132 10.67 -0.60 -8.44
CA THR A 132 9.55 -1.53 -8.62
C THR A 132 8.96 -1.89 -7.26
N ALA A 133 7.66 -2.13 -7.23
CA ALA A 133 7.03 -2.79 -6.10
C ALA A 133 7.19 -4.31 -6.27
N ALA A 134 7.16 -5.05 -5.16
CA ALA A 134 6.99 -6.49 -5.23
C ALA A 134 5.71 -6.81 -6.04
N ALA A 135 5.79 -7.86 -6.88
CA ALA A 135 4.72 -8.25 -7.80
C ALA A 135 3.35 -8.35 -7.10
N PRO A 136 2.24 -8.07 -7.81
CA PRO A 136 0.94 -7.91 -7.19
C PRO A 136 0.44 -9.25 -6.65
N TYR A 137 0.16 -9.29 -5.34
CA TYR A 137 -0.93 -9.98 -4.62
C TYR A 137 -1.66 -11.17 -5.28
N ALA A 138 -0.98 -12.04 -6.02
CA ALA A 138 -1.53 -13.27 -6.57
C ALA A 138 -1.27 -14.41 -5.58
N SER A 139 -2.14 -14.51 -4.58
CA SER A 139 -2.30 -15.75 -3.81
C SER A 139 -3.78 -15.94 -3.46
N TRP A 140 -4.59 -16.17 -4.48
CA TRP A 140 -5.87 -16.88 -4.37
C TRP A 140 -6.01 -17.75 -5.61
#